data_AF-A0A415C461-F1
#
_entry.id   AF-A0A415C461-F1
#
_cell.length_a   1.000
_cell.length_b   1.000
_cell.length_c   1.000
_cell.angle_alpha   90.00
_cell.angle_beta   90.00
_cell.angle_gamma   90.00
#
_symmetry.space_group_name_H-M   'P 1'
#
loop_
_entity.id
_entity.type
_entity.pdbx_description
1 polymer ?
#
loop_
_entity_poly.entity_id
_entity_poly.type
_entity_poly.pdbx_seq_one_letter_code
_entity_poly.pdbx_strand_id
1 'polypeptide(L)'
;MSEQSVNHDERRQAAKGTGDEMTAAGKAEGKAARKTGGSGKSGAKAKPGERYERGTRSYTMSHIRGKDTRIEVLVRRYLFSRGLRFRKNDRRYPGHPDVVLPKWHTIVFINGCFWHAHQGCSKYSIPKSNVEFWTAKLTRNHDRDIAQHAALESAGWHVIVVWECELAKPVREARLERLYTEITASCSMASNELAGLANAAGSVNAGGSTYNSPITGSTSGHSPVNAR
;
A
#
# COMPACT_ATOMS: atom_id res chain seq x y z
N MET A 1 2.46 20.88 3.43
CA MET A 1 1.57 20.91 4.59
C MET A 1 1.35 19.48 5.06
N SER A 2 1.79 19.22 6.28
CA SER A 2 1.90 17.92 6.92
C SER A 2 0.64 17.59 7.69
N GLU A 3 -0.03 16.49 7.37
CA GLU A 3 -1.00 15.88 8.29
C GLU A 3 -0.91 14.36 8.19
N GLN A 4 -0.32 13.80 9.25
CA GLN A 4 -0.21 12.38 9.48
C GLN A 4 -1.57 11.83 9.91
N SER A 5 -1.75 10.54 9.64
CA SER A 5 -2.68 9.66 10.35
C SER A 5 -4.15 9.93 10.10
N VAL A 6 -4.90 8.84 9.93
CA VAL A 6 -6.35 8.80 10.05
C VAL A 6 -6.79 9.69 11.21
N ASN A 7 -7.42 10.83 10.89
CA ASN A 7 -7.89 11.80 11.86
C ASN A 7 -8.70 11.07 12.93
N HIS A 8 -8.35 11.31 14.20
CA HIS A 8 -9.01 10.72 15.36
C HIS A 8 -10.54 10.90 15.32
N ASP A 9 -11.01 11.98 14.68
CA ASP A 9 -12.44 12.29 14.46
C ASP A 9 -13.15 11.39 13.44
N GLU A 10 -12.45 10.89 12.41
CA GLU A 10 -13.07 10.00 11.42
C GLU A 10 -13.32 8.59 11.99
N ARG A 11 -12.56 8.20 13.02
CA ARG A 11 -12.80 6.98 13.80
C ARG A 11 -14.02 7.13 14.71
N ARG A 12 -14.29 8.35 15.20
CA ARG A 12 -15.48 8.66 16.01
C ARG A 12 -16.78 8.61 15.20
N GLN A 13 -16.76 9.04 13.94
CA GLN A 13 -17.94 9.01 13.07
C GLN A 13 -18.38 7.57 12.74
N ALA A 14 -17.44 6.64 12.60
CA ALA A 14 -17.76 5.23 12.46
C ALA A 14 -18.47 4.64 13.68
N ALA A 15 -18.27 5.18 14.90
CA ALA A 15 -18.88 4.68 16.13
C ALA A 15 -20.33 5.20 16.39
N LYS A 16 -20.81 6.20 15.63
CA LYS A 16 -22.10 6.87 15.87
C LYS A 16 -23.31 6.27 15.14
N GLY A 17 -23.10 5.32 14.23
CA GLY A 17 -24.20 4.62 13.54
C GLY A 17 -24.25 3.18 13.96
N THR A 18 -25.21 2.82 14.84
CA THR A 18 -26.03 1.59 14.85
C THR A 18 -26.66 1.41 16.23
N GLY A 19 -27.96 1.71 16.33
CA GLY A 19 -28.86 0.83 17.06
C GLY A 19 -29.18 -0.36 16.16
N ASP A 20 -29.18 -1.53 16.77
CA ASP A 20 -29.86 -2.76 16.39
C ASP A 20 -29.36 -3.71 15.28
N GLU A 21 -29.46 -4.97 15.71
CA GLU A 21 -29.61 -6.24 15.01
C GLU A 21 -28.44 -6.89 14.27
N MET A 22 -27.86 -7.86 15.00
CA MET A 22 -27.12 -8.99 14.44
C MET A 22 -27.86 -10.27 14.85
N THR A 23 -28.87 -10.71 14.09
CA THR A 23 -29.46 -12.05 14.22
C THR A 23 -28.75 -13.02 13.27
N ALA A 24 -28.12 -14.04 13.87
CA ALA A 24 -27.46 -15.14 13.19
C ALA A 24 -28.48 -16.21 12.72
N ALA A 25 -28.21 -16.82 11.58
CA ALA A 25 -28.98 -17.93 11.01
C ALA A 25 -28.47 -19.31 11.50
N GLY A 26 -29.42 -20.13 11.98
CA GLY A 26 -29.58 -21.55 11.62
C GLY A 26 -28.77 -22.65 12.34
N LYS A 27 -29.44 -23.44 13.19
CA LYS A 27 -29.52 -24.92 13.07
C LYS A 27 -30.58 -25.53 14.01
N ALA A 28 -31.31 -26.53 13.50
CA ALA A 28 -32.37 -27.28 14.17
C ALA A 28 -31.85 -28.59 14.81
N GLU A 29 -32.52 -29.03 15.88
CA GLU A 29 -33.13 -30.38 16.12
C GLU A 29 -33.22 -30.78 17.62
N GLY A 30 -34.42 -31.18 18.08
CA GLY A 30 -34.62 -32.42 18.84
C GLY A 30 -34.58 -32.50 20.40
N LYS A 31 -35.71 -32.16 21.05
CA LYS A 31 -36.38 -32.73 22.27
C LYS A 31 -35.57 -33.36 23.45
N ALA A 32 -35.83 -32.89 24.68
CA ALA A 32 -36.61 -33.59 25.74
C ALA A 32 -36.66 -32.78 27.05
N ALA A 33 -37.80 -32.82 27.75
CA ALA A 33 -38.12 -32.03 28.93
C ALA A 33 -37.98 -32.81 30.25
N ARG A 34 -37.56 -32.16 31.35
CA ARG A 34 -38.13 -32.36 32.70
C ARG A 34 -37.86 -31.16 33.64
N LYS A 35 -38.90 -30.77 34.38
CA LYS A 35 -39.00 -29.64 35.33
C LYS A 35 -38.40 -29.96 36.71
N THR A 36 -37.89 -28.91 37.39
CA THR A 36 -38.15 -28.44 38.78
C THR A 36 -37.16 -27.28 39.02
N GLY A 37 -37.50 -26.02 39.30
CA GLY A 37 -38.34 -25.47 40.35
C GLY A 37 -37.44 -24.72 41.34
N GLY A 38 -37.46 -23.38 41.36
CA GLY A 38 -36.65 -22.58 42.30
C GLY A 38 -36.73 -21.06 42.03
N SER A 39 -37.29 -20.35 43.00
CA SER A 39 -37.79 -18.96 43.00
C SER A 39 -36.71 -17.87 43.02
N GLY A 40 -37.09 -16.64 42.64
CA GLY A 40 -36.50 -15.42 43.23
C GLY A 40 -35.85 -14.44 42.26
N LYS A 41 -36.67 -13.59 41.62
CA LYS A 41 -36.21 -12.38 40.93
C LYS A 41 -35.57 -11.40 41.94
N SER A 42 -34.36 -10.96 41.66
CA SER A 42 -34.00 -9.55 41.86
C SER A 42 -33.50 -9.01 40.52
N GLY A 43 -34.35 -8.22 39.87
CA GLY A 43 -34.03 -7.56 38.61
C GLY A 43 -33.00 -6.48 38.87
N ALA A 44 -31.73 -6.81 38.72
CA ALA A 44 -30.70 -5.81 38.47
C ALA A 44 -30.99 -5.21 37.09
N LYS A 45 -31.49 -3.97 37.06
CA LYS A 45 -31.60 -3.20 35.81
C LYS A 45 -30.22 -3.19 35.14
N ALA A 46 -30.14 -3.71 33.91
CA ALA A 46 -28.93 -3.63 33.10
C ALA A 46 -28.52 -2.15 32.99
N LYS A 47 -27.29 -1.83 33.40
CA LYS A 47 -26.72 -0.48 33.24
C LYS A 47 -26.65 -0.17 31.74
N PRO A 48 -26.88 1.08 31.31
CA PRO A 48 -26.72 1.46 29.90
C PRO A 48 -25.31 1.09 29.44
N GLY A 49 -25.21 0.24 28.40
CA GLY A 49 -23.97 -0.36 27.94
C GLY A 49 -22.87 0.68 27.75
N GLU A 50 -21.71 0.44 28.35
CA GLU A 50 -20.56 1.33 28.23
C GLU A 50 -20.18 1.46 26.75
N ARG A 51 -19.90 2.69 26.31
CA ARG A 51 -19.55 3.04 24.92
C ARG A 51 -18.39 2.21 24.33
N TYR A 52 -17.62 1.53 25.17
CA TYR A 52 -16.48 0.68 24.81
C TYR A 52 -16.53 -0.70 25.48
N GLU A 53 -17.72 -1.20 25.81
CA GLU A 53 -17.86 -2.55 26.34
C GLU A 53 -17.35 -3.59 25.32
N ARG A 54 -16.71 -4.65 25.82
CA ARG A 54 -16.16 -5.71 24.98
C ARG A 54 -17.29 -6.34 24.14
N GLY A 55 -17.07 -6.41 22.84
CA GLY A 55 -18.07 -6.91 21.88
C GLY A 55 -18.87 -5.81 21.20
N THR A 56 -18.80 -4.56 21.67
CA THR A 56 -19.35 -3.43 20.92
C THR A 56 -18.50 -3.10 19.69
N ARG A 57 -19.14 -2.58 18.65
CA ARG A 57 -18.45 -2.12 17.44
C ARG A 57 -17.42 -1.02 17.75
N SER A 58 -17.75 -0.12 18.66
CA SER A 58 -16.84 0.93 19.17
C SER A 58 -15.60 0.34 19.83
N TYR A 59 -15.73 -0.73 20.63
CA TYR A 59 -14.60 -1.46 21.19
C TYR A 59 -13.73 -2.09 20.10
N THR A 60 -14.33 -2.83 19.15
CA THR A 60 -13.59 -3.44 18.02
C THR A 60 -12.84 -2.39 17.21
N MET A 61 -13.50 -1.29 16.84
CA MET A 61 -12.91 -0.20 16.06
C MET A 61 -11.76 0.50 16.80
N SER A 62 -11.84 0.63 18.13
CA SER A 62 -10.75 1.23 18.92
C SER A 62 -9.47 0.39 18.93
N HIS A 63 -9.57 -0.92 18.70
CA HIS A 63 -8.43 -1.85 18.66
C HIS A 63 -7.78 -1.96 17.28
N ILE A 64 -8.36 -1.35 16.25
CA ILE A 64 -7.80 -1.36 14.89
C ILE A 64 -6.61 -0.40 14.85
N ARG A 65 -5.41 -0.96 14.74
CA ARG A 65 -4.16 -0.21 14.64
C ARG A 65 -3.95 0.25 13.20
N GLY A 66 -3.47 1.49 13.03
CA GLY A 66 -3.14 2.04 11.72
C GLY A 66 -1.70 1.80 11.26
N LYS A 67 -0.89 1.06 12.05
CA LYS A 67 0.49 0.68 11.75
C LYS A 67 0.89 -0.52 12.59
N ASP A 68 1.93 -1.22 12.17
CA ASP A 68 2.45 -2.42 12.82
C ASP A 68 1.33 -3.47 13.00
N THR A 69 0.49 -3.62 11.98
CA THR A 69 -0.54 -4.67 11.97
C THR A 69 0.12 -6.05 11.97
N ARG A 70 -0.66 -7.08 12.34
CA ARG A 70 -0.15 -8.46 12.39
C ARG A 70 0.40 -8.93 11.04
N ILE A 71 -0.24 -8.52 9.94
CA ILE A 71 0.19 -8.87 8.57
C ILE A 71 1.48 -8.15 8.18
N GLU A 72 1.62 -6.86 8.52
CA GLU A 72 2.86 -6.10 8.28
C GLU A 72 4.04 -6.73 9.03
N VAL A 73 3.85 -7.05 10.31
CA VAL A 73 4.89 -7.69 11.13
C VAL A 73 5.30 -9.04 10.55
N LEU A 74 4.33 -9.81 10.04
CA LEU A 74 4.58 -11.12 9.44
C LEU A 74 5.46 -11.00 8.19
N VAL A 75 5.08 -10.15 7.23
CA VAL A 75 5.88 -9.94 6.00
C VAL A 75 7.26 -9.38 6.34
N ARG A 76 7.35 -8.41 7.25
CA ARG A 76 8.63 -7.83 7.66
C ARG A 76 9.57 -8.84 8.29
N ARG A 77 9.06 -9.73 9.16
CA ARG A 77 9.84 -10.81 9.75
C ARG A 77 10.36 -11.77 8.68
N TYR A 78 9.52 -12.12 7.72
CA TYR A 78 9.91 -12.97 6.60
C TYR A 78 11.03 -12.35 5.78
N LEU A 79 10.85 -11.12 5.28
CA LEU A 79 11.86 -10.43 4.46
C LEU A 79 13.18 -10.26 5.23
N PHE A 80 13.11 -9.94 6.52
CA PHE A 80 14.30 -9.82 7.35
C PHE A 80 15.04 -11.16 7.52
N SER A 81 14.30 -12.26 7.72
CA SER A 81 14.88 -13.61 7.82
C SER A 81 15.59 -14.06 6.54
N ARG A 82 15.16 -13.52 5.39
CA ARG A 82 15.78 -13.72 4.08
C ARG A 82 16.94 -12.75 3.80
N GLY A 83 17.35 -11.94 4.78
CA GLY A 83 18.50 -11.03 4.67
C GLY A 83 18.20 -9.68 4.02
N LEU A 84 16.95 -9.36 3.71
CA LEU A 84 16.60 -8.07 3.11
C LEU A 84 16.61 -6.96 4.16
N ARG A 85 17.23 -5.83 3.80
CA ARG A 85 17.23 -4.61 4.61
C ARG A 85 16.24 -3.62 4.01
N PHE A 86 15.32 -3.15 4.83
CA PHE A 86 14.26 -2.24 4.41
C PHE A 86 14.04 -1.12 5.42
N ARG A 87 13.43 -0.04 4.96
CA ARG A 87 12.85 1.03 5.80
C ARG A 87 11.36 0.74 5.94
N LYS A 88 10.77 1.08 7.09
CA LYS A 88 9.34 0.89 7.35
C LYS A 88 8.65 2.24 7.54
N ASN A 89 7.40 2.36 7.07
CA ASN A 89 6.54 3.52 7.24
C ASN A 89 7.25 4.84 6.87
N ASP A 90 7.90 4.83 5.70
CA ASP A 90 8.74 5.94 5.27
C ASP A 90 7.86 7.11 4.78
N ARG A 91 7.90 8.22 5.54
CA ARG A 91 7.06 9.39 5.29
C ARG A 91 7.45 10.20 4.05
N ARG A 92 8.61 9.92 3.47
CA ARG A 92 9.11 10.62 2.28
C ARG A 92 8.36 10.23 1.01
N TYR A 93 7.71 9.08 1.03
CA TYR A 93 7.00 8.55 -0.13
C TYR A 93 5.49 8.71 0.04
N PRO A 94 4.76 8.97 -1.07
CA PRO A 94 3.30 8.99 -1.07
C PRO A 94 2.76 7.64 -0.58
N GLY A 95 1.69 7.69 0.22
CA GLY A 95 1.08 6.48 0.80
C GLY A 95 1.77 5.89 2.02
N HIS A 96 2.92 6.43 2.43
CA HIS A 96 3.65 5.95 3.61
C HIS A 96 3.87 4.43 3.59
N PRO A 97 4.57 3.92 2.56
CA PRO A 97 4.70 2.48 2.31
C PRO A 97 5.20 1.71 3.52
N ASP A 98 4.66 0.50 3.70
CA ASP A 98 4.98 -0.39 4.81
C ASP A 98 6.45 -0.84 4.77
N VAL A 99 6.94 -1.13 3.57
CA VAL A 99 8.30 -1.61 3.33
C VAL A 99 8.89 -0.90 2.11
N VAL A 100 10.02 -0.24 2.30
CA VAL A 100 10.82 0.37 1.23
C VAL A 100 12.17 -0.34 1.17
N LEU A 101 12.54 -0.81 -0.03
CA LEU A 101 13.76 -1.56 -0.30
C LEU A 101 14.63 -0.76 -1.29
N PRO A 102 15.42 0.23 -0.84
CA PRO A 102 16.18 1.11 -1.73
C PRO A 102 17.18 0.36 -2.61
N LYS A 103 17.82 -0.69 -2.08
CA LYS A 103 18.78 -1.52 -2.84
C LYS A 103 18.15 -2.14 -4.09
N TRP A 104 16.87 -2.48 -4.01
CA TRP A 104 16.13 -3.19 -5.06
C TRP A 104 15.17 -2.27 -5.82
N HIS A 105 15.23 -0.95 -5.55
CA HIS A 105 14.30 0.05 -6.07
C HIS A 105 12.82 -0.37 -5.98
N THR A 106 12.45 -1.05 -4.89
CA THR A 106 11.14 -1.68 -4.73
C THR A 106 10.42 -1.15 -3.49
N ILE A 107 9.12 -0.91 -3.62
CA ILE A 107 8.21 -0.52 -2.55
C ILE A 107 7.14 -1.60 -2.41
N VAL A 108 6.84 -2.00 -1.18
CA VAL A 108 5.79 -2.98 -0.89
C VAL A 108 4.72 -2.37 0.01
N PHE A 109 3.47 -2.45 -0.45
CA PHE A 109 2.27 -2.12 0.31
C PHE A 109 1.59 -3.39 0.81
N ILE A 110 1.20 -3.41 2.08
CA ILE A 110 0.56 -4.56 2.74
C ILE A 110 -0.88 -4.16 3.08
N ASN A 111 -1.78 -4.39 2.14
CA ASN A 111 -3.12 -3.85 2.19
C ASN A 111 -4.11 -4.81 2.85
N GLY A 112 -4.87 -4.28 3.80
CA GLY A 112 -6.07 -4.94 4.32
C GLY A 112 -7.16 -5.01 3.25
N CYS A 113 -7.73 -6.19 2.98
CA CYS A 113 -8.71 -6.36 1.91
C CYS A 113 -9.96 -5.48 2.08
N PHE A 114 -10.40 -5.27 3.32
CA PHE A 114 -11.55 -4.43 3.63
C PHE A 114 -11.27 -2.94 3.38
N TRP A 115 -10.15 -2.41 3.87
CA TRP A 115 -9.87 -0.95 3.89
C TRP A 115 -9.49 -0.36 2.55
N HIS A 116 -8.92 -1.18 1.67
CA HIS A 116 -8.44 -0.82 0.34
C HIS A 116 -9.32 -1.41 -0.79
N ALA A 117 -10.52 -1.88 -0.45
CA ALA A 117 -11.52 -2.37 -1.38
C ALA A 117 -11.03 -3.46 -2.36
N HIS A 118 -10.50 -4.57 -1.83
CA HIS A 118 -10.01 -5.67 -2.68
C HIS A 118 -11.15 -6.34 -3.44
N GLN A 119 -11.22 -6.10 -4.75
CA GLN A 119 -12.25 -6.67 -5.62
C GLN A 119 -12.13 -8.20 -5.72
N GLY A 120 -13.27 -8.90 -5.77
CA GLY A 120 -13.30 -10.37 -5.87
C GLY A 120 -12.87 -11.13 -4.61
N CYS A 121 -12.65 -10.43 -3.48
CA CYS A 121 -12.22 -11.05 -2.23
C CYS A 121 -13.38 -11.30 -1.26
N SER A 122 -13.44 -12.48 -0.64
CA SER A 122 -14.44 -12.81 0.39
C SER A 122 -14.31 -11.97 1.68
N LYS A 123 -13.12 -11.40 1.93
CA LYS A 123 -12.88 -10.50 3.07
C LYS A 123 -13.33 -9.06 2.81
N TYR A 124 -13.70 -8.73 1.58
CA TYR A 124 -14.25 -7.44 1.21
C TYR A 124 -15.76 -7.55 1.11
N SER A 125 -16.46 -6.83 1.97
CA SER A 125 -17.90 -6.64 1.87
C SER A 125 -18.27 -5.27 2.43
N ILE A 126 -19.22 -4.61 1.78
CA ILE A 126 -19.72 -3.33 2.26
C ILE A 126 -20.63 -3.61 3.47
N PRO A 127 -20.37 -2.99 4.64
CA PRO A 127 -21.25 -3.15 5.79
C PRO A 127 -22.67 -2.72 5.44
N LYS A 128 -23.67 -3.50 5.87
CA LYS A 128 -25.10 -3.18 5.64
C LYS A 128 -25.54 -1.90 6.35
N SER A 129 -24.81 -1.47 7.38
CA SER A 129 -25.05 -0.24 8.12
C SER A 129 -24.28 0.94 7.52
N ASN A 130 -24.93 2.09 7.34
CA ASN A 130 -24.30 3.34 6.85
C ASN A 130 -23.57 3.16 5.50
N VAL A 131 -24.26 2.50 4.56
CA VAL A 131 -23.72 2.07 3.28
C VAL A 131 -23.10 3.25 2.51
N GLU A 132 -23.79 4.38 2.40
CA GLU A 132 -23.32 5.55 1.66
C GLU A 132 -21.97 6.05 2.18
N PHE A 133 -21.83 6.17 3.51
CA PHE A 133 -20.57 6.56 4.13
C PHE A 133 -19.46 5.55 3.84
N TRP A 134 -19.73 4.25 3.99
CA TRP A 134 -18.73 3.21 3.76
C TRP A 134 -18.31 3.15 2.30
N THR A 135 -19.25 3.20 1.37
CA THR A 135 -18.98 3.24 -0.07
C THR A 135 -18.12 4.45 -0.40
N ALA A 136 -18.52 5.66 -0.02
CA ALA A 136 -17.74 6.87 -0.31
C ALA A 136 -16.33 6.82 0.31
N LYS A 137 -16.20 6.32 1.55
CA LYS A 137 -14.90 6.18 2.23
C LYS A 137 -13.98 5.18 1.53
N LEU A 138 -14.52 4.01 1.16
CA LEU A 138 -13.76 2.95 0.51
C LEU A 138 -13.34 3.34 -0.90
N THR A 139 -14.24 3.97 -1.67
CA THR A 139 -13.92 4.53 -2.99
C THR A 139 -12.82 5.57 -2.88
N ARG A 140 -12.93 6.55 -1.97
CA ARG A 140 -11.89 7.57 -1.77
C ARG A 140 -10.53 6.96 -1.38
N ASN A 141 -10.53 5.88 -0.60
CA ASN A 141 -9.30 5.17 -0.27
C ASN A 141 -8.68 4.50 -1.49
N HIS A 142 -9.50 3.79 -2.26
CA HIS A 142 -9.07 3.14 -3.49
C HIS A 142 -8.48 4.12 -4.51
N ASP A 143 -9.17 5.25 -4.76
CA ASP A 143 -8.71 6.29 -5.68
C ASP A 143 -7.38 6.90 -5.22
N ARG A 144 -7.23 7.09 -3.89
CA ARG A 144 -5.98 7.57 -3.31
C ARG A 144 -4.84 6.56 -3.52
N ASP A 145 -5.09 5.28 -3.30
CA ASP A 145 -4.07 4.23 -3.47
C ASP A 145 -3.61 4.18 -4.93
N ILE A 146 -4.55 4.26 -5.89
CA ILE A 146 -4.22 4.32 -7.33
C ILE A 146 -3.31 5.51 -7.62
N ALA A 147 -3.68 6.71 -7.17
CA ALA A 147 -2.87 7.91 -7.40
C ALA A 147 -1.47 7.81 -6.76
N GLN A 148 -1.37 7.20 -5.58
CA GLN A 148 -0.09 7.00 -4.88
C GLN A 148 0.80 5.98 -5.59
N HIS A 149 0.24 4.86 -6.06
CA HIS A 149 0.97 3.86 -6.84
C HIS A 149 1.48 4.47 -8.15
N ALA A 150 0.63 5.17 -8.89
CA ALA A 150 1.01 5.85 -10.12
C ALA A 150 2.15 6.86 -9.91
N ALA A 151 2.10 7.64 -8.82
CA ALA A 151 3.17 8.57 -8.48
C ALA A 151 4.51 7.86 -8.21
N LEU A 152 4.48 6.71 -7.51
CA LEU A 152 5.68 5.93 -7.22
C LEU A 152 6.26 5.27 -8.46
N GLU A 153 5.40 4.68 -9.29
CA GLU A 153 5.79 4.07 -10.57
C GLU A 153 6.37 5.12 -11.51
N SER A 154 5.78 6.31 -11.58
CA SER A 154 6.32 7.43 -12.38
C SER A 154 7.67 7.94 -11.87
N ALA A 155 7.95 7.78 -10.56
CA ALA A 155 9.25 8.03 -9.96
C ALA A 155 10.24 6.86 -10.14
N GLY A 156 9.89 5.86 -10.97
CA GLY A 156 10.71 4.70 -11.33
C GLY A 156 10.66 3.56 -10.32
N TRP A 157 9.88 3.65 -9.24
CA TRP A 157 9.83 2.61 -8.22
C TRP A 157 9.01 1.41 -8.69
N HIS A 158 9.51 0.21 -8.41
CA HIS A 158 8.73 -1.00 -8.58
C HIS A 158 7.77 -1.16 -7.40
N VAL A 159 6.47 -1.07 -7.64
CA VAL A 159 5.43 -1.14 -6.60
C VAL A 159 4.84 -2.54 -6.55
N ILE A 160 4.87 -3.18 -5.38
CA ILE A 160 4.25 -4.49 -5.13
C ILE A 160 3.18 -4.32 -4.07
N VAL A 161 1.97 -4.82 -4.36
CA VAL A 161 0.88 -4.87 -3.38
C VAL A 161 0.71 -6.32 -2.90
N VAL A 162 0.67 -6.50 -1.58
CA VAL A 162 0.41 -7.78 -0.93
C VAL A 162 -0.89 -7.66 -0.17
N TRP A 163 -1.87 -8.49 -0.52
CA TRP A 163 -3.18 -8.43 0.10
C TRP A 163 -3.28 -9.35 1.33
N GLU A 164 -4.06 -8.92 2.33
CA GLU A 164 -4.28 -9.69 3.55
C GLU A 164 -4.85 -11.10 3.30
N CYS A 165 -5.66 -11.29 2.25
CA CYS A 165 -6.17 -12.61 1.87
C CYS A 165 -5.08 -13.55 1.36
N GLU A 166 -4.03 -13.03 0.73
CA GLU A 166 -2.88 -13.80 0.24
C GLU A 166 -1.94 -14.23 1.37
N LEU A 167 -2.06 -13.60 2.55
CA LEU A 167 -1.30 -13.94 3.75
C LEU A 167 -2.05 -14.91 4.69
N ALA A 168 -3.20 -15.43 4.24
CA ALA A 168 -3.91 -16.49 4.93
C ALA A 168 -3.07 -17.78 4.97
N LYS A 169 -3.19 -18.55 6.06
CA LYS A 169 -2.37 -19.74 6.31
C LYS A 169 -2.13 -20.67 5.11
N PRO A 170 -3.14 -21.06 4.29
CA PRO A 170 -2.92 -22.03 3.21
C PRO A 170 -2.06 -21.51 2.07
N VAL A 171 -2.10 -20.21 1.79
CA VAL A 171 -1.43 -19.59 0.62
C VAL A 171 -0.23 -18.72 0.98
N ARG A 172 -0.03 -18.47 2.28
CA ARG A 172 0.96 -17.54 2.81
C ARG A 172 2.38 -17.84 2.35
N GLU A 173 2.86 -19.07 2.54
CA GLU A 173 4.26 -19.41 2.25
C GLU A 173 4.57 -19.21 0.77
N ALA A 174 3.69 -19.67 -0.11
CA ALA A 174 3.81 -19.47 -1.55
C ALA A 174 3.81 -17.98 -1.93
N ARG A 175 2.92 -17.17 -1.32
CA ARG A 175 2.90 -15.73 -1.58
C ARG A 175 4.17 -15.02 -1.10
N LEU A 176 4.69 -15.40 0.06
CA LEU A 176 5.91 -14.82 0.63
C LEU A 176 7.14 -15.17 -0.21
N GLU A 177 7.25 -16.40 -0.70
CA GLU A 177 8.34 -16.77 -1.61
C GLU A 177 8.23 -16.04 -2.95
N ARG A 178 7.02 -15.91 -3.49
CA ARG A 178 6.76 -15.08 -4.68
C ARG A 178 7.15 -13.62 -4.46
N LEU A 179 6.83 -13.04 -3.31
CA LEU A 179 7.22 -11.66 -2.97
C LEU A 179 8.74 -11.50 -2.95
N TYR A 180 9.45 -12.46 -2.34
CA TYR A 180 10.92 -12.44 -2.30
C TYR A 180 11.52 -12.49 -3.70
N THR A 181 11.01 -13.39 -4.55
CA THR A 181 11.46 -13.52 -5.95
C THR A 181 11.16 -12.25 -6.76
N GLU A 182 9.97 -11.66 -6.63
CA GLU A 182 9.61 -10.38 -7.26
C GLU A 182 10.58 -9.25 -6.87
N ILE A 183 10.92 -9.13 -5.59
CA ILE A 183 11.87 -8.11 -5.08
C ILE A 183 13.28 -8.34 -5.61
N THR A 184 13.73 -9.60 -5.69
CA THR A 184 15.11 -9.90 -6.11
C THR A 184 15.30 -9.86 -7.61
N ALA A 185 14.26 -10.20 -8.39
CA ALA A 185 14.28 -10.17 -9.85
C ALA A 185 14.31 -8.74 -10.41
N SER A 186 13.70 -7.76 -9.73
CA SER A 186 13.70 -6.36 -10.19
C SER A 186 15.12 -5.78 -10.34
N CYS A 187 16.09 -6.27 -9.58
CA CYS A 187 17.51 -5.88 -9.71
C CYS A 187 18.17 -6.40 -11.00
N SER A 188 17.76 -7.57 -11.53
CA SER A 188 18.37 -8.09 -12.77
C SER A 188 17.85 -7.35 -13.99
N MET A 189 16.59 -6.89 -13.97
CA MET A 189 16.00 -6.14 -15.10
C MET A 189 16.55 -4.71 -15.18
N ALA A 190 16.70 -4.01 -14.06
CA ALA A 190 17.29 -2.66 -14.03
C ALA A 190 18.75 -2.64 -14.53
N SER A 191 19.49 -3.72 -14.32
CA SER A 191 20.86 -3.88 -14.85
C SER A 191 20.87 -4.09 -16.36
N ASN A 192 19.87 -4.79 -16.91
CA ASN A 192 19.77 -5.07 -18.34
C ASN A 192 19.27 -3.87 -19.17
N GLU A 193 18.37 -3.03 -18.65
CA GLU A 193 17.93 -1.82 -19.37
C GLU A 193 19.05 -0.78 -19.54
N LEU A 194 19.87 -0.58 -18.50
CA LEU A 194 21.05 0.29 -18.59
C LEU A 194 22.11 -0.25 -19.58
N ALA A 195 22.28 -1.57 -19.65
CA ALA A 195 23.16 -2.21 -20.64
C ALA A 195 22.59 -2.10 -22.07
N GLY A 196 21.27 -2.17 -22.25
CA GLY A 196 20.60 -2.02 -23.55
C GLY A 196 20.72 -0.60 -24.12
N LEU A 197 20.57 0.43 -23.28
CA LEU A 197 20.73 1.83 -23.68
C LEU A 197 22.19 2.18 -24.03
N ALA A 198 23.17 1.60 -23.33
CA ALA A 198 24.59 1.78 -23.66
C ALA A 198 24.96 1.21 -25.04
N ASN A 199 24.33 0.12 -25.47
CA ASN A 199 24.56 -0.48 -26.79
C ASN A 199 23.88 0.29 -27.94
N ALA A 200 22.80 1.03 -27.66
CA ALA A 200 22.12 1.85 -28.67
C ALA A 200 22.86 3.16 -29.01
N ALA A 201 23.71 3.67 -28.10
CA ALA A 201 24.50 4.88 -28.32
C ALA A 201 25.80 4.66 -29.13
N GLY A 202 26.12 3.41 -29.52
CA GLY A 202 27.36 3.04 -30.22
C GLY A 202 27.33 3.08 -31.75
N SER A 203 26.24 3.51 -32.39
CA SER A 203 26.09 3.52 -33.85
C SER A 203 25.84 4.92 -34.44
N VAL A 204 26.71 5.88 -34.12
CA VAL A 204 26.88 7.08 -34.98
C VAL A 204 28.26 7.03 -35.63
N ASN A 205 28.23 6.81 -36.94
CA ASN A 205 29.40 6.60 -37.79
C ASN A 205 30.38 7.78 -37.73
N ALA A 206 31.66 7.43 -37.57
CA ALA A 206 32.79 8.30 -37.81
C ALA A 206 32.89 8.64 -39.31
N GLY A 207 32.53 9.87 -39.67
CA GLY A 207 32.90 10.50 -40.93
C GLY A 207 34.14 11.37 -40.71
N GLY A 208 35.25 10.99 -41.34
CA GLY A 208 36.59 11.56 -41.11
C GLY A 208 36.74 13.04 -41.43
N SER A 209 37.47 13.75 -40.56
CA SER A 209 37.99 15.09 -40.81
C SER A 209 39.49 14.98 -41.08
N THR A 210 39.88 15.04 -42.35
CA THR A 210 41.28 15.11 -42.77
C THR A 210 41.78 16.55 -42.61
N TYR A 211 42.62 16.78 -41.60
CA TYR A 211 43.45 17.98 -41.54
C TYR A 211 44.47 17.95 -42.68
N ASN A 212 44.49 18.98 -43.50
CA ASN A 212 45.63 19.28 -44.36
C ASN A 212 45.90 20.78 -44.29
N SER A 213 47.04 21.15 -43.69
CA SER A 213 47.64 22.48 -43.86
C SER A 213 48.56 22.45 -45.07
N PRO A 214 48.65 23.54 -45.85
CA PRO A 214 49.94 24.22 -45.93
C PRO A 214 49.89 25.76 -46.07
N ILE A 215 50.75 26.41 -45.28
CA ILE A 215 51.68 27.53 -45.57
C ILE A 215 51.64 28.27 -46.93
N THR A 216 51.61 29.62 -46.85
CA THR A 216 52.48 30.66 -47.49
C THR A 216 51.77 31.85 -48.18
N GLY A 217 52.27 33.07 -47.85
CA GLY A 217 52.32 34.31 -48.65
C GLY A 217 51.00 34.99 -49.04
N SER A 218 50.87 36.27 -49.40
CA SER A 218 51.70 37.47 -49.41
C SER A 218 50.82 38.58 -50.04
N THR A 219 51.06 39.84 -49.64
CA THR A 219 50.79 41.10 -50.38
C THR A 219 49.37 41.65 -50.60
N SER A 220 49.23 42.86 -50.03
CA SER A 220 48.74 44.11 -50.64
C SER A 220 47.25 44.43 -50.68
N GLY A 221 46.91 45.67 -50.28
CA GLY A 221 45.76 46.38 -50.84
C GLY A 221 44.93 47.26 -49.90
N HIS A 222 45.40 48.50 -49.69
CA HIS A 222 44.60 49.73 -49.63
C HIS A 222 43.53 49.99 -48.52
N SER A 223 43.77 51.09 -47.78
CA SER A 223 42.82 51.95 -47.03
C SER A 223 41.74 52.59 -47.95
N PRO A 224 40.92 53.58 -47.51
CA PRO A 224 40.52 54.10 -46.16
C PRO A 224 38.96 53.96 -46.01
N VAL A 225 38.19 54.48 -45.04
CA VAL A 225 38.00 55.86 -44.55
C VAL A 225 37.06 55.84 -43.31
N ASN A 226 37.26 56.84 -42.43
CA ASN A 226 36.43 57.24 -41.29
C ASN A 226 34.93 57.49 -41.59
N ALA A 227 34.08 57.26 -40.58
CA ALA A 227 33.01 58.18 -40.12
C ALA A 227 32.56 57.67 -38.73
N ARG A 228 32.96 58.37 -37.66
CA ARG A 228 32.12 59.25 -36.80
C ARG A 228 31.12 58.51 -35.93
#